data_AF-A0A1S2IVX1-F1
#
_entry.id   AF-A0A1S2IVX1-F1
#
_cell.length_a   1.000
_cell.length_b   1.000
_cell.length_c   1.000
_cell.angle_alpha   90.00
_cell.angle_beta   90.00
_cell.angle_gamma   90.00
#
_symmetry.space_group_name_H-M   'P 1'
#
loop_
_entity.id
_entity.type
_entity.pdbx_description
1 polymer ?
#
loop_
_entity_poly.entity_id
_entity_poly.type
_entity_poly.pdbx_seq_one_letter_code
_entity_poly.pdbx_strand_id
1 'polypeptide(L)'
;MTIDFSAIATVAGVGFVAAVGIVLLYTLGLRLLGVGQPADAGGEKTQYSDETPRSGTTPPIALAGAGLCFAVCVAAVLYGIWMTIPQFH
;
A
#
# COMPACT_ATOMS: atom_id res chain seq x y z
N MET A 1 -23.65 -29.91 16.37
CA MET A 1 -22.81 -28.81 15.85
C MET A 1 -21.45 -28.93 16.49
N THR A 2 -20.43 -29.31 15.72
CA THR A 2 -19.02 -29.23 16.16
C THR A 2 -18.41 -28.00 15.51
N ILE A 3 -17.68 -27.21 16.29
CA ILE A 3 -17.00 -26.01 15.77
C ILE A 3 -15.79 -26.47 14.96
N ASP A 4 -15.75 -26.09 13.68
CA ASP A 4 -14.58 -26.31 12.83
C ASP A 4 -13.53 -25.23 13.09
N PHE A 5 -12.65 -25.49 14.05
CA PHE A 5 -11.51 -24.63 14.33
C PHE A 5 -10.58 -24.43 13.13
N SER A 6 -10.53 -25.40 12.21
CA SER A 6 -9.78 -25.29 10.95
C SER A 6 -10.35 -24.20 10.03
N ALA A 7 -11.67 -24.10 9.92
CA ALA A 7 -12.32 -23.06 9.11
C ALA A 7 -12.05 -21.66 9.69
N ILE A 8 -12.13 -21.53 11.01
CA ILE A 8 -11.83 -20.27 11.72
C ILE A 8 -10.38 -19.86 11.48
N ALA A 9 -9.43 -20.79 11.65
CA ALA A 9 -8.01 -20.53 11.43
C ALA A 9 -7.72 -20.12 9.97
N THR A 10 -8.42 -20.71 9.01
CA THR A 10 -8.27 -20.39 7.58
C THR A 10 -8.73 -18.96 7.29
N VAL A 11 -9.92 -18.57 7.75
CA VAL A 11 -10.43 -17.20 7.55
C VAL A 11 -9.53 -16.18 8.22
N ALA A 12 -9.09 -16.45 9.46
CA ALA A 12 -8.16 -15.58 10.18
C ALA A 12 -6.83 -15.44 9.43
N GLY A 13 -6.25 -16.55 8.95
CA GLY A 13 -5.00 -16.55 8.21
C GLY A 13 -5.09 -15.80 6.88
N VAL A 14 -6.12 -16.08 6.08
CA VAL A 14 -6.34 -15.42 4.79
C VAL A 14 -6.57 -13.92 4.97
N GLY A 15 -7.42 -13.54 5.93
CA GLY A 15 -7.68 -12.13 6.22
C GLY A 15 -6.43 -11.38 6.69
N PHE A 16 -5.62 -12.02 7.55
CA PHE A 16 -4.36 -11.44 8.02
C PHE A 16 -3.36 -11.23 6.88
N VAL A 17 -3.13 -12.26 6.05
CA VAL A 17 -2.20 -12.18 4.92
C VAL A 17 -2.66 -11.13 3.91
N ALA A 18 -3.96 -11.07 3.60
CA ALA A 18 -4.52 -10.06 2.72
C ALA A 18 -4.31 -8.63 3.27
N ALA A 19 -4.60 -8.43 4.56
CA ALA A 19 -4.42 -7.13 5.22
C ALA A 19 -2.96 -6.67 5.18
N VAL A 20 -2.02 -7.55 5.56
CA VAL A 20 -0.58 -7.25 5.52
C VAL A 20 -0.13 -6.95 4.09
N GLY A 21 -0.55 -7.74 3.11
CA GLY A 21 -0.20 -7.53 1.70
C GLY A 21 -0.64 -6.17 1.18
N ILE A 22 -1.90 -5.78 1.43
CA ILE A 22 -2.44 -4.48 1.00
C ILE A 22 -1.71 -3.33 1.71
N VAL A 23 -1.43 -3.44 3.01
CA VAL A 23 -0.70 -2.41 3.76
C VAL A 23 0.73 -2.26 3.23
N LEU A 24 1.43 -3.35 2.91
CA LEU A 24 2.77 -3.31 2.34
C LEU A 24 2.79 -2.68 0.94
N LEU A 25 1.83 -3.01 0.08
CA LEU A 25 1.70 -2.36 -1.23
C LEU A 25 1.40 -0.86 -1.10
N TYR A 26 0.48 -0.49 -0.23
CA TYR A 26 0.14 0.92 0.01
C TYR A 26 1.34 1.72 0.54
N THR A 27 2.03 1.19 1.55
CA THR A 27 3.22 1.83 2.12
C THR A 27 4.37 1.92 1.13
N LEU A 28 4.54 0.92 0.25
CA LEU A 28 5.49 0.98 -0.86
C LEU A 28 5.14 2.09 -1.85
N GLY A 29 3.85 2.25 -2.20
CA GLY A 29 3.39 3.34 -3.06
C GLY A 29 3.67 4.73 -2.47
N LEU A 30 3.41 4.90 -1.17
CA LEU A 30 3.77 6.13 -0.45
C LEU A 30 5.28 6.36 -0.42
N ARG A 31 6.08 5.30 -0.20
CA ARG A 31 7.54 5.39 -0.18
C ARG A 31 8.09 5.84 -1.54
N LEU A 32 7.52 5.35 -2.64
CA LEU A 32 7.89 5.77 -4.00
C LEU A 32 7.53 7.24 -4.27
N LEU A 33 6.36 7.70 -3.82
CA LEU A 33 5.99 9.12 -3.88
C LEU A 33 6.93 10.00 -3.04
N GLY A 34 7.39 9.50 -1.89
CA GLY A 34 8.31 10.19 -1.00
C GLY A 34 9.68 10.52 -1.61
N VAL A 35 10.11 9.78 -2.64
CA VAL A 35 11.41 10.01 -3.34
C VAL A 35 11.50 11.41 -3.93
N GLY A 36 10.38 12.03 -4.28
CA GLY A 36 10.33 13.32 -4.94
C GLY A 36 9.94 14.50 -4.07
N GLN A 37 9.88 14.34 -2.74
CA GLN A 37 9.45 15.42 -1.88
C GLN A 37 10.33 16.67 -2.08
N PRO A 38 9.72 17.86 -2.24
CA PRO A 38 10.46 19.11 -2.23
C PRO A 38 11.26 19.24 -0.94
N ALA A 39 12.47 19.80 -1.03
CA ALA A 39 13.20 20.24 0.15
C ALA A 39 12.27 21.16 0.98
N ASP A 40 12.29 21.03 2.30
CA ASP A 40 11.37 21.76 3.18
C ASP A 40 11.36 23.25 2.80
N ALA A 41 10.17 23.84 2.72
CA ALA A 41 9.96 25.22 2.28
C ALA A 41 10.69 26.27 3.17
N GLY A 42 11.26 25.85 4.30
CA GLY A 42 12.05 26.66 5.23
C GLY A 42 13.57 26.62 5.03
N GLY A 43 14.11 25.86 4.07
CA GLY A 43 15.57 25.71 3.92
C GLY A 43 16.23 24.97 5.09
N GLU A 44 15.42 24.30 5.94
CA GLU A 44 15.90 23.39 6.96
C GLU A 44 16.61 22.24 6.28
N LYS A 45 17.93 22.19 6.48
CA LYS A 45 18.71 21.01 6.16
C LYS A 45 18.20 19.89 7.04
N THR A 46 17.97 18.74 6.42
CA THR A 46 17.72 17.45 7.06
C THR A 46 18.35 17.41 8.45
N GLN A 47 17.51 17.42 9.50
CA GLN A 47 17.95 17.56 10.89
C GLN A 47 18.86 16.38 11.31
N TYR A 48 18.87 15.32 10.50
CA TYR A 48 19.63 14.10 10.71
C TYR A 48 20.62 13.83 9.58
N SER A 49 21.82 13.37 9.93
CA SER A 49 22.93 13.11 9.01
C SER A 49 22.65 11.97 8.02
N ASP A 50 21.78 11.02 8.37
CA ASP A 50 21.43 9.85 7.53
C ASP A 50 20.19 10.05 6.66
N GLU A 51 19.70 11.29 6.56
CA GLU A 51 18.51 11.55 5.78
C GLU A 51 18.80 11.46 4.27
N THR A 52 17.94 10.75 3.55
CA THR A 52 18.11 10.54 2.10
C THR A 52 18.02 11.89 1.37
N PRO A 53 18.94 12.21 0.44
CA PRO A 53 18.94 13.49 -0.27
C PRO A 53 17.60 13.74 -0.98
N ARG A 54 16.87 14.79 -0.56
CA ARG A 54 15.61 15.18 -1.17
C ARG A 54 15.88 15.88 -2.50
N SER A 55 15.59 15.21 -3.61
CA SER A 55 15.93 15.68 -4.96
C SER A 55 15.05 16.83 -5.46
N GLY A 56 13.99 17.22 -4.75
CA GLY A 56 13.06 18.26 -5.20
C GLY A 56 12.22 17.91 -6.45
N THR A 57 12.55 16.81 -7.12
CA THR A 57 11.89 16.33 -8.34
C THR A 57 11.58 14.85 -8.18
N THR A 58 10.29 14.48 -8.21
CA THR A 58 9.88 13.08 -8.26
C THR A 58 10.28 12.47 -9.60
N PRO A 59 11.11 11.42 -9.64
CA PRO A 59 11.43 10.76 -10.90
C PRO A 59 10.17 10.10 -11.47
N PRO A 60 9.90 10.20 -12.78
CA PRO A 60 8.65 9.74 -13.39
C PRO A 60 8.43 8.23 -13.20
N ILE A 61 9.50 7.46 -13.07
CA ILE A 61 9.44 6.01 -12.79
C ILE A 61 8.90 5.70 -11.39
N ALA A 62 9.21 6.54 -10.39
CA ALA A 62 8.69 6.36 -9.03
C ALA A 62 7.20 6.72 -8.97
N LEU A 63 6.77 7.75 -9.72
CA LEU A 63 5.35 8.09 -9.85
C LEU A 63 4.56 6.98 -10.54
N ALA A 64 5.09 6.42 -11.64
CA ALA A 64 4.46 5.29 -12.33
C ALA A 64 4.35 4.05 -11.42
N GLY A 65 5.43 3.73 -10.67
CA GLY A 65 5.43 2.63 -9.71
C GLY A 65 4.43 2.84 -8.57
N ALA A 66 4.34 4.06 -8.02
CA ALA A 66 3.35 4.40 -7.00
C ALA A 66 1.93 4.23 -7.54
N GLY A 67 1.66 4.77 -8.74
CA GLY A 67 0.37 4.63 -9.42
C GLY A 67 -0.03 3.17 -9.63
N LEU A 68 0.91 2.32 -10.02
CA LEU A 68 0.69 0.87 -10.16
C LEU A 68 0.31 0.24 -8.80
N CYS A 69 1.03 0.58 -7.73
CA CYS A 69 0.73 0.06 -6.38
C CYS A 69 -0.70 0.43 -5.94
N PHE A 70 -1.10 1.68 -6.13
CA PHE A 70 -2.47 2.11 -5.80
C PHE A 70 -3.51 1.42 -6.69
N ALA A 71 -3.23 1.26 -7.99
CA ALA A 71 -4.13 0.55 -8.89
C ALA A 71 -4.35 -0.91 -8.46
N VAL A 72 -3.30 -1.61 -8.02
CA VAL A 72 -3.41 -2.96 -7.49
C VAL A 72 -4.24 -2.98 -6.20
N CYS A 73 -4.04 -2.04 -5.28
CA CYS A 73 -4.86 -1.95 -4.06
C CYS A 73 -6.34 -1.71 -4.37
N VAL A 74 -6.64 -0.79 -5.30
CA VAL A 74 -8.02 -0.51 -5.74
C VAL A 74 -8.63 -1.76 -6.38
N ALA A 75 -7.89 -2.45 -7.26
CA ALA A 75 -8.36 -3.68 -7.88
C ALA A 75 -8.67 -4.77 -6.85
N ALA A 76 -7.83 -4.93 -5.82
CA ALA A 76 -8.08 -5.88 -4.73
C ALA A 76 -9.38 -5.56 -3.96
N VAL A 77 -9.62 -4.28 -3.65
CA VAL A 77 -10.86 -3.84 -2.98
C VAL A 77 -12.08 -4.08 -3.86
N LEU A 78 -12.02 -3.69 -5.13
CA LEU A 78 -13.11 -3.91 -6.09
C LEU A 78 -13.44 -5.39 -6.25
N TYR A 79 -12.41 -6.24 -6.29
CA TYR A 79 -12.59 -7.69 -6.34
C TYR A 79 -13.28 -8.23 -5.08
N GLY A 80 -12.88 -7.77 -3.89
CA GLY A 80 -13.55 -8.14 -2.64
C GLY A 80 -15.03 -7.73 -2.61
N ILE A 81 -15.35 -6.53 -3.10
CA ILE A 81 -16.73 -6.04 -3.22
C ILE A 81 -17.52 -6.91 -4.21
N TRP A 82 -16.94 -7.22 -5.37
CA TRP A 82 -17.55 -8.07 -6.40
C TRP A 82 -17.90 -9.47 -5.87
N MET A 83 -17.03 -10.04 -5.03
CA MET A 83 -17.27 -11.36 -4.43
C MET A 83 -18.33 -11.32 -3.31
N THR A 84 -18.42 -10.20 -2.57
CA THR A 84 -19.37 -10.05 -1.46
C THR A 84 -20.80 -9.80 -1.93
N ILE A 85 -20.96 -9.11 -3.07
CA ILE A 85 -22.26 -8.70 -3.59
C ILE A 85 -22.72 -9.67 -4.69
N PRO A 86 -23.73 -10.53 -4.43
CA PRO A 86 -24.21 -11.54 -5.39
C PRO A 86 -25.06 -10.98 -6.53
N GLN A 87 -25.10 -9.66 -6.72
CA GLN A 87 -25.73 -9.00 -7.86
C GLN A 87 -24.70 -8.58 -8.92
N PHE A 88 -23.42 -8.62 -8.57
CA PHE A 88 -22.33 -8.30 -9.50
C PHE A 88 -21.73 -9.55 -10.18
N HIS A 89 -22.12 -10.74 -9.74
CA HIS A 89 -21.72 -12.03 -10.30
C HIS A 89 -22.92 -12.95 -10.52
#